data_AF-A0A0D6KTJ2-F1
#
_entry.id   AF-A0A0D6KTJ2-F1
#
_cell.length_a   1.000
_cell.length_b   1.000
_cell.length_c   1.000
_cell.angle_alpha   90.00
_cell.angle_beta   90.00
_cell.angle_gamma   90.00
#
_symmetry.space_group_name_H-M   'P 1'
#
loop_
_entity.id
_entity.type
_entity.pdbx_description
1 polymer ?
#
loop_
_entity_poly.entity_id
_entity_poly.type
_entity_poly.pdbx_seq_one_letter_code
_entity_poly.pdbx_strand_id
1 'polypeptide(L)' 'MKTLATEIPVNTIIPVFTAIGDRQWQKFKDLEADFISQHGVEVWQEVFNFRVLPALDKDSSRWLLIQWCNEGIIWEKNVV' A
#
# COMPACT_ATOMS: atom_id res chain seq x y z
N MET A 1 -11.80 -7.92 -17.37
CA MET A 1 -12.55 -8.04 -16.10
C MET A 1 -11.83 -7.17 -15.08
N LYS A 2 -12.55 -6.34 -14.32
CA LYS A 2 -11.95 -5.51 -13.27
C LYS A 2 -11.88 -6.37 -12.01
N THR A 3 -10.67 -6.67 -11.54
CA THR A 3 -10.47 -7.35 -10.26
C THR A 3 -11.05 -6.48 -9.15
N LEU A 4 -11.88 -7.04 -8.26
CA LEU A 4 -12.41 -6.30 -7.12
C LEU A 4 -11.45 -6.39 -5.93
N ALA A 5 -11.31 -5.32 -5.15
CA ALA A 5 -10.41 -5.31 -3.99
C ALA A 5 -10.78 -6.35 -2.90
N THR A 6 -12.06 -6.74 -2.85
CA THR A 6 -12.57 -7.80 -1.96
C THR A 6 -12.13 -9.21 -2.40
N GLU A 7 -11.78 -9.39 -3.67
CA GLU A 7 -11.34 -10.67 -4.24
C GLU A 7 -9.84 -10.89 -4.05
N ILE A 8 -9.09 -9.85 -3.66
CA ILE A 8 -7.65 -9.96 -3.42
C ILE A 8 -7.39 -10.87 -2.22
N PRO A 9 -6.69 -12.00 -2.41
CA PRO A 9 -6.37 -12.91 -1.31
C PRO A 9 -5.56 -12.22 -0.19
N VAL A 10 -5.80 -12.61 1.07
CA VAL A 10 -5.07 -12.02 2.21
C VAL A 10 -3.56 -12.31 2.12
N ASN A 11 -3.17 -13.49 1.62
CA ASN A 11 -1.76 -13.84 1.43
C ASN A 11 -1.03 -12.88 0.46
N THR A 12 -1.74 -12.22 -0.45
CA THR A 12 -1.17 -11.19 -1.33
C THR A 12 -0.79 -9.92 -0.56
N ILE A 13 -1.47 -9.59 0.55
CA ILE A 13 -1.22 -8.38 1.34
C ILE A 13 -0.40 -8.62 2.61
N ILE A 14 -0.19 -9.86 3.04
CA ILE A 14 0.70 -10.19 4.17
C ILE A 14 2.11 -9.57 4.00
N PRO A 15 2.77 -9.68 2.83
CA PRO A 15 4.08 -9.06 2.65
C PRO A 15 4.10 -7.54 2.86
N VAL A 16 2.99 -6.86 2.53
CA VAL A 16 2.82 -5.42 2.76
C VAL A 16 2.83 -5.12 4.26
N PHE A 17 2.06 -5.88 5.04
CA PHE A 17 2.05 -5.75 6.50
C PHE A 17 3.43 -6.02 7.11
N THR A 18 4.12 -7.06 6.64
CA THR A 18 5.49 -7.37 7.09
C THR A 18 6.45 -6.22 6.79
N ALA A 19 6.42 -5.68 5.57
CA ALA A 19 7.29 -4.56 5.20
C ALA A 19 7.04 -3.31 6.06
N ILE A 20 5.78 -3.01 6.38
CA ILE A 20 5.43 -1.89 7.27
C ILE A 20 5.91 -2.16 8.70
N GLY A 21 5.62 -3.35 9.24
CA GLY A 21 6.02 -3.74 10.61
C GLY A 21 7.54 -3.74 10.81
N ASP A 22 8.28 -4.20 9.80
CA ASP A 22 9.75 -4.23 9.79
C ASP A 22 10.38 -2.89 9.39
N ARG A 23 9.58 -1.85 9.15
CA ARG A 23 10.01 -0.49 8.76
C ARG A 23 10.85 -0.48 7.48
N GLN A 24 10.53 -1.36 6.55
CA GLN A 24 11.23 -1.53 5.27
C GLN A 24 10.57 -0.68 4.18
N TRP A 25 10.86 0.62 4.17
CA TRP A 25 10.24 1.57 3.24
C TRP A 25 10.43 1.20 1.76
N GLN A 26 11.65 0.87 1.34
CA GLN A 26 11.90 0.51 -0.06
C GLN A 26 11.12 -0.74 -0.48
N LYS A 27 11.10 -1.77 0.39
CA LYS A 27 10.35 -3.00 0.13
C LYS A 27 8.85 -2.76 0.05
N PHE A 28 8.31 -1.86 0.87
CA PHE A 28 6.91 -1.44 0.78
C PHE A 28 6.62 -0.83 -0.60
N LYS A 29 7.46 0.08 -1.09
CA LYS A 29 7.30 0.69 -2.43
C LYS A 29 7.38 -0.34 -3.56
N ASP A 30 8.30 -1.30 -3.45
CA ASP A 30 8.45 -2.36 -4.45
C ASP A 30 7.19 -3.25 -4.49
N LEU A 31 6.66 -3.62 -3.32
CA LEU A 31 5.42 -4.40 -3.20
C LEU A 31 4.19 -3.64 -3.72
N GLU A 32 4.11 -2.32 -3.47
CA GLU A 32 3.07 -1.45 -4.02
C GLU A 32 3.14 -1.41 -5.56
N ALA A 33 4.33 -1.18 -6.12
CA ALA A 33 4.53 -1.15 -7.57
C ALA A 33 4.17 -2.49 -8.23
N ASP A 34 4.63 -3.61 -7.65
CA ASP A 34 4.32 -4.95 -8.13
C ASP A 34 2.81 -5.23 -8.07
N PHE A 35 2.15 -4.84 -6.98
CA PHE A 35 0.71 -5.00 -6.83
C PHE A 35 -0.06 -4.18 -7.87
N ILE A 36 0.30 -2.91 -8.05
CA ILE A 36 -0.32 -2.01 -9.03
C ILE A 36 -0.14 -2.55 -10.45
N SER A 37 1.03 -3.11 -10.78
CA SER A 37 1.30 -3.69 -12.10
C SER A 37 0.39 -4.88 -12.42
N GLN A 38 0.00 -5.66 -11.42
CA GLN A 38 -0.81 -6.87 -11.57
C GLN A 38 -2.32 -6.61 -11.52
N HIS A 39 -2.74 -5.66 -10.67
CA HIS A 39 -4.15 -5.48 -10.32
C HIS A 39 -4.69 -4.08 -10.66
N GLY A 40 -3.81 -3.12 -10.92
CA GLY A 40 -4.17 -1.73 -11.21
C GLY A 40 -4.22 -0.84 -9.97
N VAL A 41 -4.02 0.46 -10.19
CA VAL A 41 -3.95 1.48 -9.13
C VAL A 41 -5.28 1.65 -8.37
N GLU A 42 -6.42 1.52 -9.05
CA GLU A 42 -7.73 1.64 -8.42
C GLU A 42 -7.95 0.52 -7.37
N VAL A 43 -7.53 -0.71 -7.70
CA VAL A 43 -7.64 -1.86 -6.80
C VAL A 43 -6.69 -1.71 -5.61
N TRP A 44 -5.48 -1.20 -5.85
CA TRP A 44 -4.54 -0.89 -4.78
C TRP A 44 -5.11 0.11 -3.79
N GLN A 45 -5.70 1.22 -4.27
CA GLN A 45 -6.28 2.25 -3.40
C GLN A 45 -7.38 1.68 -2.50
N GLU A 46 -8.27 0.85 -3.04
CA GLU A 46 -9.32 0.20 -2.25
C GLU A 46 -8.74 -0.79 -1.22
N VAL A 47 -7.81 -1.66 -1.64
CA VAL A 47 -7.16 -2.62 -0.73
C VAL A 47 -6.42 -1.88 0.38
N PHE A 48 -5.66 -0.84 0.03
CA PHE A 48 -4.90 -0.07 0.98
C PHE A 48 -5.81 0.63 1.99
N ASN A 49 -6.83 1.36 1.53
CA ASN A 49 -7.72 2.15 2.37
C ASN A 49 -8.62 1.30 3.28
N PHE A 50 -9.12 0.16 2.78
CA PHE A 50 -10.13 -0.62 3.50
C PHE A 50 -9.58 -1.88 4.19
N ARG A 51 -8.38 -2.33 3.86
CA ARG A 51 -7.82 -3.57 4.41
C ARG A 51 -6.45 -3.38 5.05
N VAL A 52 -5.56 -2.60 4.44
CA VAL A 52 -4.22 -2.37 5.01
C VAL A 52 -4.29 -1.34 6.13
N LEU A 53 -4.69 -0.10 5.81
CA LEU A 53 -4.66 1.02 6.76
C LEU A 53 -5.46 0.73 8.05
N PRO A 54 -6.68 0.16 8.02
CA PRO A 54 -7.44 -0.11 9.25
C PRO A 54 -6.84 -1.24 10.11
N ALA A 55 -5.99 -2.09 9.54
CA ALA A 55 -5.36 -3.21 10.23
C ALA A 55 -3.98 -2.86 10.83
N LEU A 56 -3.45 -1.67 10.56
CA LEU A 56 -2.21 -1.20 11.15
C LEU A 56 -2.42 -0.76 12.60
N ASP A 57 -1.48 -1.13 13.47
CA ASP A 57 -1.40 -0.51 14.79
C ASP A 57 -0.95 0.96 14.69
N LYS A 58 -1.03 1.67 15.81
CA LYS A 58 -0.73 3.11 15.87
C LYS A 58 0.72 3.43 15.49
N ASP A 59 1.68 2.60 15.88
CA ASP A 59 3.09 2.86 15.62
C ASP A 59 3.42 2.60 14.15
N SER A 60 2.89 1.52 13.57
CA SER A 60 2.98 1.23 12.13
C SER A 60 2.35 2.34 11.27
N SER A 61 1.15 2.79 11.64
CA SER A 61 0.45 3.89 10.97
C SER A 61 1.26 5.19 11.02
N ARG A 62 1.82 5.52 12.20
CA ARG A 62 2.65 6.71 12.39
C ARG A 62 3.94 6.64 11.57
N TRP A 63 4.60 5.48 11.55
CA TRP A 63 5.81 5.29 10.77
C TRP A 63 5.55 5.52 9.28
N LEU A 64 4.47 4.96 8.74
CA LEU A 64 4.10 5.13 7.33
C LEU A 64 3.82 6.59 6.98
N LEU A 65 3.07 7.30 7.83
CA LEU A 65 2.83 8.74 7.68
C LEU A 65 4.14 9.54 7.67
N ILE A 66 5.10 9.18 8.53
CA ILE A 66 6.41 9.84 8.56
C ILE A 66 7.17 9.59 7.26
N GLN A 67 7.15 8.37 6.71
CA GLN A 67 7.83 8.09 5.43
C GLN A 67 7.24 8.95 4.30
N TRP A 68 5.91 8.99 4.18
CA TRP A 68 5.23 9.83 3.19
C TRP A 68 5.50 11.32 3.37
N CYS A 69 5.54 11.82 4.61
CA CYS A 69 5.85 13.23 4.86
C CYS A 69 7.33 13.56 4.60
N ASN A 70 8.26 12.64 4.88
CA ASN A 70 9.70 12.86 4.72
C ASN A 70 10.16 12.76 3.27
N GLU A 71 9.58 11.87 2.45
CA GLU A 71 9.86 11.84 1.01
C GLU A 71 9.09 12.92 0.24
N GLY A 72 8.18 13.65 0.92
CA GLY A 72 7.19 14.50 0.29
C GLY A 72 6.06 13.63 -0.26
N ILE A 73 4.81 13.96 0.08
CA ILE A 73 3.65 13.26 -0.48
C ILE A 73 3.54 13.65 -1.96
N ILE A 74 4.22 12.93 -2.85
CA ILE A 74 4.01 13.04 -4.29
C ILE A 74 2.86 12.10 -4.65
N TRP A 75 1.62 12.56 -4.49
CA TRP A 75 0.56 12.05 -5.34
C TRP A 75 0.89 12.55 -6.75
N GLU A 76 1.37 11.69 -7.64
CA GLU A 76 1.43 12.04 -9.07
C GLU A 76 0.01 12.25 -9.59
N LYS A 77 -0.53 13.45 -9.37
CA LYS A 77 -1.52 14.05 -10.25
C LYS A 77 -0.75 14.61 -11.43
N ASN A 78 -0.46 13.80 -12.44
CA ASN A 78 -0.25 14.26 -13.82
C ASN A 78 -0.11 13.07 -14.78
N VAL A 79 -1.26 12.55 -15.22
CA VAL A 79 -1.40 12.09 -16.60
C VAL A 79 -2.41 13.03 -17.25
N VAL A 80 -1.91 14.10 -17.89
CA VAL A 80 -2.23 14.64 -19.24
C VAL A 80 -1.28 15.79 -19.50
#